data_AF-A0A423N030-F1
#
_entry.id   AF-A0A423N030-F1
#
_cell.length_a   1.000
_cell.length_b   1.000
_cell.length_c   1.000
_cell.angle_alpha   90.00
_cell.angle_beta   90.00
_cell.angle_gamma   90.00
#
_symmetry.space_group_name_H-M   'P 1'
#
loop_
_entity.id
_entity.type
_entity.pdbx_description
1 polymer ?
#
loop_
_entity_poly.entity_id
_entity_poly.type
_entity_poly.pdbx_seq_one_letter_code
_entity_poly.pdbx_strand_id
1 'polypeptide(L)'
;MSFNLADKSLAERAALEDEKSRLFELWQNNLGKAKGEAARLFGERSKRKGKWAEWVRAELDGMSPPEFANMVRSEVNRLMAANK
;
A
#
# COMPACT_ATOMS: atom_id res chain seq x y z
N MET A 1 -19.76 -9.55 14.48
CA MET A 1 -19.57 -8.10 14.75
C MET A 1 -20.19 -7.34 13.60
N SER A 2 -21.00 -6.30 13.85
CA SER A 2 -21.57 -5.48 12.78
C SER A 2 -20.52 -4.47 12.27
N PHE A 3 -20.48 -4.26 10.96
CA PHE A 3 -19.62 -3.24 10.32
C PHE A 3 -20.29 -1.87 10.25
N ASN A 4 -21.48 -1.74 10.84
CA ASN A 4 -22.23 -0.50 10.85
C ASN A 4 -21.57 0.50 11.80
N LEU A 5 -21.13 1.64 11.26
CA LEU A 5 -20.50 2.70 12.05
C LEU A 5 -21.47 3.28 13.09
N ALA A 6 -22.77 3.25 12.80
CA ALA A 6 -23.83 3.73 13.70
C ALA A 6 -24.03 2.83 14.94
N ASP A 7 -23.53 1.60 14.93
CA ASP A 7 -23.59 0.70 16.09
C ASP A 7 -22.39 0.91 17.04
N LYS A 8 -21.36 1.64 16.61
CA LYS A 8 -20.16 1.93 17.41
C LYS A 8 -20.39 3.10 18.37
N SER A 9 -19.67 3.10 19.49
CA SER A 9 -19.65 4.23 20.42
C SER A 9 -19.03 5.49 19.80
N LEU A 10 -19.34 6.67 20.34
CA LEU A 10 -18.76 7.92 19.86
C LEU A 10 -17.22 7.93 19.96
N ALA A 11 -16.67 7.36 21.03
CA ALA A 11 -15.23 7.26 21.23
C ALA A 11 -14.55 6.40 20.14
N GLU A 12 -15.13 5.25 19.81
CA GLU A 12 -14.61 4.38 18.74
C GLU A 12 -14.71 5.06 17.36
N ARG A 13 -15.79 5.81 17.10
CA ARG A 13 -15.91 6.57 15.85
C ARG A 13 -14.82 7.65 15.74
N ALA A 14 -14.60 8.40 16.82
CA ALA A 14 -13.56 9.45 16.84
C ALA A 14 -12.16 8.86 16.60
N ALA A 15 -11.84 7.72 17.21
CA ALA A 15 -10.57 7.03 16.98
C ALA A 15 -10.40 6.57 15.52
N LEU A 16 -11.46 6.07 14.89
CA LEU A 16 -11.43 5.66 13.48
C LEU A 16 -11.24 6.85 12.53
N GLU A 17 -11.86 8.00 12.82
CA GLU A 17 -11.68 9.20 11.99
C GLU A 17 -10.28 9.81 12.16
N ASP A 18 -9.69 9.76 13.37
CA ASP A 18 -8.29 10.16 13.61
C ASP A 18 -7.33 9.25 12.83
N GLU A 19 -7.53 7.93 12.91
CA GLU A 19 -6.72 6.96 12.16
C GLU A 19 -6.82 7.18 10.65
N LYS A 20 -8.02 7.38 10.11
CA LYS A 20 -8.23 7.70 8.69
C LYS A 20 -7.51 8.99 8.28
N SER A 21 -7.57 10.03 9.12
CA SER A 21 -6.93 11.31 8.85
C SER A 21 -5.42 11.14 8.77
N ARG A 22 -4.81 10.43 9.73
CA ARG A 22 -3.39 10.09 9.71
C ARG A 22 -2.98 9.28 8.49
N LEU A 23 -3.76 8.25 8.13
CA LEU A 23 -3.50 7.43 6.95
C LEU A 23 -3.59 8.24 5.65
N PHE A 24 -4.55 9.18 5.58
CA PHE A 24 -4.70 10.06 4.43
C PHE A 24 -3.52 11.00 4.28
N GLU A 25 -3.04 11.62 5.36
CA GLU A 25 -1.83 12.44 5.34
C GLU A 25 -0.59 11.64 4.91
N LEU A 26 -0.43 10.42 5.46
CA LEU A 26 0.64 9.51 5.04
C LEU A 26 0.56 9.24 3.54
N TRP A 27 -0.63 8.94 3.03
CA TRP A 27 -0.87 8.71 1.61
C TRP A 27 -0.51 9.92 0.77
N GLN A 28 -1.02 11.11 1.10
CA GLN A 28 -0.76 12.34 0.35
C GLN A 28 0.74 12.63 0.25
N ASN A 29 1.46 12.50 1.37
CA ASN A 29 2.89 12.79 1.43
C ASN A 29 3.76 11.76 0.71
N ASN A 30 3.29 10.51 0.59
CA ASN A 30 4.12 9.42 0.07
C ASN A 30 3.69 8.90 -1.31
N LEU A 31 2.59 9.37 -1.89
CA LEU A 31 2.07 8.83 -3.15
C LEU A 31 3.10 8.88 -4.29
N GLY A 32 3.81 10.00 -4.43
CA GLY A 32 4.85 10.14 -5.45
C GLY A 32 5.99 9.13 -5.26
N LYS A 33 6.46 8.99 -4.01
CA LYS A 33 7.51 8.03 -3.65
C LYS A 33 7.06 6.59 -3.88
N ALA A 34 5.82 6.25 -3.51
CA ALA A 34 5.25 4.92 -3.69
C ALA A 34 5.18 4.52 -5.17
N LYS A 35 4.81 5.46 -6.05
CA LYS A 35 4.84 5.25 -7.51
C LYS A 35 6.26 5.02 -8.04
N GLY A 36 7.23 5.77 -7.54
CA GLY A 36 8.65 5.60 -7.89
C GLY A 36 9.19 4.21 -7.52
N GLU A 37 8.94 3.78 -6.29
CA GLU A 37 9.30 2.42 -5.83
C GLU A 37 8.57 1.35 -6.63
N ALA A 38 7.27 1.53 -6.90
CA ALA A 38 6.52 0.58 -7.72
C ALA A 38 7.08 0.46 -9.14
N ALA A 39 7.49 1.56 -9.76
CA ALA A 39 8.14 1.54 -11.07
C ALA A 39 9.50 0.82 -11.03
N ARG A 40 10.31 1.04 -9.99
CA ARG A 40 11.58 0.32 -9.76
C ARG A 40 11.34 -1.19 -9.65
N LEU A 41 10.39 -1.61 -8.80
CA LEU A 41 10.06 -3.01 -8.60
C LEU A 41 9.52 -3.65 -9.88
N PHE A 42 8.65 -2.96 -10.61
CA PHE A 42 8.10 -3.43 -11.87
C PHE A 42 9.17 -3.57 -12.96
N GLY A 43 10.12 -2.64 -13.05
CA GLY A 43 11.21 -2.66 -14.03
C GLY A 43 12.13 -3.88 -13.92
N GLU A 44 12.25 -4.48 -12.73
CA GLU A 44 13.05 -5.68 -12.49
C GLU A 44 12.40 -6.99 -12.99
N ARG A 45 11.15 -6.92 -13.48
CA ARG A 45 10.36 -8.09 -13.90
C ARG A 45 11.02 -8.92 -15.00
N SER A 46 11.53 -8.28 -16.05
CA SER A 46 12.16 -8.97 -17.19
C SER A 46 13.46 -9.69 -16.81
N LYS A 47 14.25 -9.06 -15.92
CA LYS A 47 15.51 -9.60 -15.39
C LYS A 47 15.29 -10.79 -14.48
N ARG A 48 14.27 -10.73 -13.60
CA ARG A 48 14.02 -11.75 -12.57
C ARG A 48 13.09 -12.89 -13.01
N LYS A 49 12.29 -12.68 -14.06
CA LYS A 49 11.38 -13.67 -14.64
C LYS A 49 10.52 -14.34 -13.57
N GLY A 50 10.50 -15.69 -13.50
CA GLY A 50 9.67 -16.45 -12.56
C GLY A 50 9.91 -16.15 -11.08
N LYS A 51 11.08 -15.61 -10.71
CA LYS A 51 11.41 -15.25 -9.32
C LYS A 51 10.96 -13.84 -8.94
N TRP A 52 10.43 -13.07 -9.88
CA TRP A 52 10.09 -11.66 -9.65
C TRP A 52 9.07 -11.49 -8.52
N ALA A 53 8.00 -12.29 -8.50
CA ALA A 53 6.92 -12.13 -7.52
C ALA A 53 7.33 -12.47 -6.08
N GLU A 54 8.26 -13.42 -5.90
CA GLU A 54 8.83 -13.75 -4.58
C GLU A 54 9.78 -12.64 -4.12
N TRP A 55 10.63 -12.15 -5.01
CA TRP A 55 11.52 -11.04 -4.69
C TRP A 55 10.76 -9.76 -4.34
N VAL A 56 9.71 -9.40 -5.09
CA VAL A 56 8.86 -8.23 -4.76
C VAL A 56 8.25 -8.38 -3.36
N ARG A 57 7.84 -9.58 -2.95
CA ARG A 57 7.35 -9.80 -1.58
C ARG A 57 8.43 -9.51 -0.55
N ALA A 58 9.63 -10.03 -0.73
CA ALA A 58 10.76 -9.77 0.17
C ALA A 58 11.12 -8.26 0.24
N GLU A 59 11.07 -7.54 -0.88
CA GLU A 59 11.29 -6.09 -0.88
C GLU A 59 10.21 -5.36 -0.06
N LEU A 60 8.93 -5.72 -0.27
CA LEU A 60 7.81 -5.11 0.46
C LEU A 60 7.83 -5.44 1.96
N ASP A 61 8.24 -6.66 2.33
CA ASP A 61 8.36 -7.08 3.73
C ASP A 61 9.49 -6.33 4.45
N GLY A 62 10.49 -5.85 3.71
CA GLY A 62 11.55 -4.98 4.23
C GLY A 62 11.20 -3.49 4.30
N MET A 63 10.03 -3.08 3.78
CA MET A 63 9.63 -1.67 3.78
C MET A 63 8.94 -1.27 5.09
N SER A 64 9.22 -0.04 5.51
CA SER A 64 8.59 0.61 6.65
C SER A 64 8.20 2.05 6.28
N PRO A 65 7.07 2.57 6.77
CA PRO A 65 6.07 1.87 7.58
C PRO A 65 5.20 0.88 6.75
N PRO A 66 4.50 -0.08 7.38
CA PRO A 66 3.67 -1.06 6.67
C PRO A 66 2.61 -0.45 5.74
N GLU A 67 2.07 0.72 6.11
CA GLU A 67 1.13 1.50 5.32
C GLU A 67 1.77 1.96 4.01
N PHE A 68 3.04 2.38 4.05
CA PHE A 68 3.79 2.73 2.85
C PHE A 68 4.05 1.50 1.97
N ALA A 69 4.42 0.36 2.57
CA ALA A 69 4.57 -0.90 1.83
C ALA A 69 3.26 -1.30 1.10
N ASN A 70 2.11 -1.11 1.74
CA ASN A 70 0.80 -1.34 1.13
C ASN A 70 0.52 -0.39 -0.04
N MET A 71 0.92 0.88 0.06
CA MET A 71 0.84 1.82 -1.06
C MET A 71 1.67 1.35 -2.25
N VAL A 72 2.93 0.96 -2.02
CA VAL A 72 3.82 0.45 -3.08
C VAL A 72 3.22 -0.80 -3.72
N ARG A 73 2.72 -1.75 -2.91
CA ARG A 73 2.05 -2.97 -3.39
C ARG A 73 0.86 -2.65 -4.30
N SER A 74 0.02 -1.69 -3.92
CA SER A 74 -1.13 -1.24 -4.72
C SER A 74 -0.69 -0.68 -6.07
N GLU A 75 0.33 0.16 -6.10
CA GLU A 75 0.83 0.75 -7.35
C GLU A 75 1.55 -0.29 -8.23
N VAL A 76 2.27 -1.27 -7.67
CA VAL A 76 2.82 -2.41 -8.44
C VAL A 76 1.68 -3.20 -9.10
N ASN A 77 0.62 -3.51 -8.35
CA ASN A 77 -0.55 -4.21 -8.88
C ASN A 77 -1.24 -3.41 -10.00
N ARG A 78 -1.31 -2.08 -9.87
CA ARG A 78 -1.83 -1.19 -10.92
C ARG A 78 -1.00 -1.27 -12.20
N LEU A 79 0.33 -1.22 -12.10
CA LEU A 79 1.24 -1.35 -13.24
C LEU A 79 1.13 -2.73 -13.90
N MET A 80 0.95 -3.78 -13.10
CA MET A 80 0.72 -5.15 -13.59
C MET A 80 -0.60 -5.26 -14.34
N ALA A 81 -1.68 -4.65 -13.84
CA ALA A 81 -2.98 -4.65 -14.50
C ALA A 81 -2.99 -3.85 -15.80
N ALA A 82 -2.23 -2.75 -15.87
CA ALA A 82 -2.12 -1.91 -17.06
C ALA A 82 -1.25 -2.51 -18.18
N ASN A 83 -0.33 -3.44 -17.85
CA ASN A 83 0.59 -4.10 -18.78
C ASN A 83 0.29 -5.61 -18.93
N LYS A 84 -0.99 -5.97 -18.80
CA LYS A 84 -1.48 -7.32 -19.03
C LYS A 84 -2.02 -7.44 -20.44
#